data_AF-A0A2G8TDC0-F1
#
_entry.id   AF-A0A2G8TDC0-F1
#
_cell.length_a   1.000
_cell.length_b   1.000
_cell.length_c   1.000
_cell.angle_alpha   90.00
_cell.angle_beta   90.00
_cell.angle_gamma   90.00
#
_symmetry.space_group_name_H-M   'P 1'
#
loop_
_entity.id
_entity.type
_entity.pdbx_description
1 polymer ?
#
loop_
_entity_poly.entity_id
_entity_poly.type
_entity_poly.pdbx_seq_one_letter_code
_entity_poly.pdbx_strand_id
1 'polypeptide(L)'
;MIYIEITVSMALRDHSVSTTKPAEVHGRAVEGVYYRVSPLETKLCRGDEAIVVGGGNSAGQAAVFLASHAARVHMAVRGDGLADSMSNYLSTALARRPPIVVHAHTEITELEADEHGVARVHSVNRGGGID
;
A
#
# COMPACT_ATOMS: atom_id res chain seq x y z
N MET A 1 8.81 14.74 -9.77
CA MET A 1 8.19 14.22 -8.54
C MET A 1 8.09 12.71 -8.69
N ILE A 2 8.94 11.98 -7.97
CA ILE A 2 9.08 10.52 -8.11
C ILE A 2 7.86 9.88 -7.43
N TYR A 3 6.99 9.26 -8.21
CA TYR A 3 5.90 8.44 -7.69
C TYR A 3 6.50 7.09 -7.28
N ILE A 4 6.89 6.97 -6.01
CA ILE A 4 7.25 5.68 -5.44
C ILE A 4 5.93 5.04 -5.00
N GLU A 5 5.43 4.09 -5.79
CA GLU A 5 4.39 3.18 -5.33
C GLU A 5 5.03 2.24 -4.33
N ILE A 6 4.77 2.42 -3.03
CA ILE A 6 5.16 1.42 -2.04
C ILE A 6 3.90 0.64 -1.71
N THR A 7 3.86 -0.61 -2.16
CA THR A 7 2.88 -1.58 -1.70
C THR A 7 3.51 -2.33 -0.54
N VAL A 8 2.91 -2.22 0.64
CA VAL A 8 3.29 -3.00 1.81
C VAL A 8 2.23 -4.07 2.01
N SER A 9 2.63 -5.34 1.94
CA SER A 9 1.80 -6.49 2.28
C SER A 9 2.27 -7.06 3.59
N MET A 10 1.36 -7.17 4.56
CA MET A 10 1.61 -7.88 5.82
C MET A 10 1.09 -9.32 5.64
N ALA A 11 1.82 -10.12 4.86
CA ALA A 11 1.44 -11.50 4.61
C ALA A 11 2.06 -12.43 5.66
N LEU A 12 1.22 -13.12 6.45
CA LEU A 12 1.66 -14.27 7.23
C LEU A 12 1.42 -15.53 6.40
N ARG A 13 2.46 -16.10 5.75
CA ARG A 13 2.75 -17.56 5.68
C ARG A 13 3.74 -18.00 4.59
N ASP A 14 4.55 -18.97 5.02
CA ASP A 14 5.25 -20.07 4.33
C ASP A 14 4.97 -20.26 2.82
N HIS A 15 5.95 -19.84 2.00
CA HIS A 15 6.61 -20.65 0.95
C HIS A 15 7.35 -19.75 -0.07
N SER A 16 8.54 -20.20 -0.44
CA SER A 16 9.51 -19.56 -1.32
C SER A 16 8.98 -19.25 -2.73
N VAL A 17 8.66 -18.00 -3.05
CA VAL A 17 8.65 -17.48 -4.44
C VAL A 17 8.98 -15.98 -4.45
N SER A 18 10.18 -15.64 -4.93
CA SER A 18 10.67 -14.26 -5.11
C SER A 18 10.69 -13.89 -6.59
N THR A 19 9.94 -12.87 -7.03
CA THR A 19 10.08 -12.29 -8.39
C THR A 19 10.06 -10.75 -8.46
N THR A 20 10.25 -10.06 -7.36
CA THR A 20 10.50 -8.60 -7.34
C THR A 20 11.59 -8.36 -6.30
N LYS A 21 12.60 -7.54 -6.61
CA LYS A 21 13.69 -7.25 -5.65
C LYS A 21 13.03 -6.70 -4.37
N PRO A 22 13.16 -7.38 -3.21
CA PRO A 22 12.61 -6.87 -1.96
C PRO A 22 13.19 -5.50 -1.68
N ALA A 23 12.38 -4.59 -1.12
CA ALA A 23 12.93 -3.30 -0.70
C ALA A 23 13.98 -3.52 0.40
N GLU A 24 15.02 -2.69 0.39
CA GLU A 24 16.03 -2.71 1.44
C GLU A 24 15.64 -1.74 2.54
N VAL A 25 15.44 -2.24 3.76
CA VAL A 25 15.25 -1.43 4.97
C VAL A 25 16.49 -1.62 5.84
N HIS A 26 17.18 -0.53 6.17
CA HIS A 26 18.46 -0.55 6.90
C HIS A 26 19.52 -1.51 6.30
N GLY A 27 19.56 -1.65 4.96
CA GLY A 27 20.51 -2.51 4.25
C GLY A 27 20.18 -4.01 4.27
N ARG A 28 18.97 -4.39 4.69
CA ARG A 28 18.46 -5.77 4.61
C ARG A 28 17.27 -5.84 3.67
N ALA A 29 17.26 -6.87 2.82
CA ALA A 29 16.09 -7.24 2.04
C ALA A 29 14.91 -7.55 2.98
N VAL A 30 13.78 -6.89 2.78
CA VAL A 30 12.54 -7.10 3.54
C VAL A 30 11.47 -7.67 2.61
N GLU A 31 10.93 -8.84 2.97
CA GLU A 31 9.76 -9.39 2.30
C GLU A 31 8.50 -8.57 2.64
N GLY A 32 7.58 -8.43 1.68
CA GLY A 32 6.34 -7.67 1.88
C GLY A 32 6.39 -6.21 1.44
N VAL A 33 7.51 -5.69 0.93
CA VAL A 33 7.58 -4.33 0.34
C VAL A 33 7.84 -4.41 -1.16
N TYR A 34 6.93 -3.86 -1.96
CA TYR A 34 6.95 -3.93 -3.41
C TYR A 34 6.80 -2.56 -4.05
N TYR A 35 7.62 -2.29 -5.08
CA TYR A 35 7.56 -1.03 -5.83
C TYR A 35 6.57 -1.03 -6.99
N ARG A 36 6.00 -2.20 -7.30
CA ARG A 36 5.00 -2.42 -8.35
C ARG A 36 4.10 -3.56 -7.93
N VAL A 37 2.81 -3.44 -8.26
CA VAL A 37 1.85 -4.53 -8.09
C VAL A 37 1.78 -5.35 -9.38
N SER A 38 2.00 -6.66 -9.28
CA SER A 38 1.71 -7.61 -10.35
C SER A 38 0.68 -8.65 -9.90
N PRO A 39 0.12 -9.45 -10.84
CA PRO A 39 -0.80 -10.52 -10.51
C PRO A 39 -0.28 -11.52 -9.47
N LEU A 40 1.05 -11.67 -9.34
CA LEU A 40 1.65 -12.58 -8.37
C LEU A 40 1.49 -12.04 -6.94
N GLU A 41 1.89 -10.79 -6.68
CA GLU A 41 1.83 -10.17 -5.35
C GLU A 41 0.39 -10.08 -4.83
N THR A 42 -0.58 -9.98 -5.73
CA THR A 42 -2.00 -9.95 -5.35
C THR A 42 -2.50 -11.29 -4.78
N LYS A 43 -1.91 -12.42 -5.18
CA LYS A 43 -2.20 -13.71 -4.55
C LYS A 43 -1.59 -13.82 -3.16
N LEU A 44 -0.43 -13.19 -2.93
CA LEU A 44 0.25 -13.17 -1.64
C LEU A 44 -0.51 -12.36 -0.59
N CYS A 45 -1.31 -11.37 -1.02
CA CYS A 45 -2.15 -10.57 -0.12
C CYS A 45 -3.50 -11.22 0.19
N ARG A 46 -3.78 -12.46 -0.25
CA ARG A 46 -5.11 -13.05 -0.16
C ARG A 46 -5.51 -13.25 1.30
N GLY A 47 -6.54 -12.52 1.74
CA GLY A 47 -7.05 -12.60 3.11
C GLY A 47 -6.29 -11.73 4.12
N ASP A 48 -5.22 -11.04 3.69
CA ASP A 48 -4.44 -10.11 4.50
C ASP A 48 -4.76 -8.65 4.16
N GLU A 49 -4.20 -7.72 4.94
CA GLU A 49 -4.28 -6.29 4.67
C GLU A 49 -3.08 -5.81 3.85
N ALA A 50 -3.34 -4.88 2.93
CA ALA A 50 -2.32 -4.24 2.10
C ALA A 50 -2.35 -2.72 2.29
N ILE A 51 -1.19 -2.08 2.18
CA ILE A 51 -1.04 -0.62 2.18
C ILE A 51 -0.49 -0.18 0.84
N VAL A 52 -1.12 0.81 0.21
CA VAL A 52 -0.65 1.52 -0.98
C VAL A 52 -0.29 2.94 -0.59
N VAL A 53 0.95 3.36 -0.85
CA VAL A 53 1.37 4.74 -0.64
C VAL A 53 1.13 5.55 -1.92
N GLY A 54 0.33 6.61 -1.80
CA GLY A 54 0.06 7.56 -2.88
C GLY A 54 -1.41 7.69 -3.26
N GLY A 55 -1.76 8.83 -3.85
CA GLY A 55 -3.11 9.18 -4.29
C GLY A 55 -3.22 9.49 -5.78
N GLY A 56 -2.27 9.04 -6.60
CA GLY A 56 -2.28 9.23 -8.07
C GLY A 56 -2.87 8.03 -8.83
N ASN A 57 -2.97 8.13 -10.16
CA ASN A 57 -3.57 7.08 -11.00
C ASN A 57 -2.95 5.70 -10.77
N SER A 58 -1.63 5.61 -10.73
CA SER A 58 -0.92 4.34 -10.55
C SER A 58 -1.29 3.70 -9.19
N ALA A 59 -1.24 4.48 -8.10
CA ALA A 59 -1.67 4.03 -6.78
C ALA A 59 -3.15 3.60 -6.75
N GLY A 60 -4.03 4.33 -7.46
CA GLY A 60 -5.44 3.95 -7.60
C GLY A 60 -5.63 2.62 -8.34
N GLN A 61 -4.83 2.37 -9.39
CA GLN A 61 -4.85 1.10 -10.11
C GLN A 61 -4.35 -0.05 -9.23
N ALA A 62 -3.24 0.15 -8.52
CA ALA A 62 -2.72 -0.80 -7.54
C ALA A 62 -3.77 -1.15 -6.48
N ALA A 63 -4.43 -0.14 -5.91
CA ALA A 63 -5.46 -0.34 -4.90
C ALA A 63 -6.67 -1.12 -5.43
N VAL A 64 -7.19 -0.78 -6.61
CA VAL A 64 -8.28 -1.54 -7.26
C VAL A 64 -7.88 -2.99 -7.53
N PHE A 65 -6.64 -3.21 -7.95
CA PHE A 65 -6.14 -4.54 -8.25
C PHE A 65 -6.00 -5.40 -6.99
N LEU A 66 -5.39 -4.87 -5.93
CA LEU A 66 -5.23 -5.55 -4.64
C LEU A 66 -6.57 -5.82 -3.95
N ALA A 67 -7.53 -4.91 -4.04
CA ALA A 67 -8.85 -5.05 -3.41
C ALA A 67 -9.69 -6.21 -3.94
N SER A 68 -9.25 -6.86 -5.04
CA SER A 68 -9.90 -8.07 -5.55
C SER A 68 -9.52 -9.33 -4.75
N HIS A 69 -8.49 -9.25 -3.89
CA HIS A 69 -7.92 -10.40 -3.18
C HIS A 69 -7.60 -10.13 -1.71
N ALA A 70 -7.18 -8.91 -1.37
CA ALA A 70 -6.91 -8.49 -0.01
C ALA A 70 -8.20 -8.38 0.82
N ALA A 71 -8.10 -8.64 2.13
CA ALA A 71 -9.18 -8.38 3.07
C ALA A 71 -9.47 -6.89 3.21
N ARG A 72 -8.41 -6.07 3.15
CA ARG A 72 -8.47 -4.60 3.20
C ARG A 72 -7.27 -4.00 2.47
N VAL A 73 -7.49 -2.84 1.85
CA VAL A 73 -6.46 -2.01 1.21
C VAL A 73 -6.50 -0.63 1.82
N HIS A 74 -5.41 -0.20 2.43
CA HIS A 74 -5.23 1.14 2.99
C HIS A 74 -4.44 2.00 2.02
N MET A 75 -4.96 3.15 1.63
CA MET A 75 -4.24 4.13 0.84
C MET A 75 -3.73 5.25 1.74
N ALA A 76 -2.41 5.32 1.96
CA ALA A 76 -1.80 6.43 2.68
C ALA A 76 -1.50 7.57 1.70
N VAL A 77 -2.18 8.71 1.86
CA VAL A 77 -2.03 9.88 0.99
C VAL A 77 -1.58 11.09 1.81
N ARG A 78 -0.55 11.81 1.32
CA ARG A 78 -0.01 12.98 2.02
C ARG A 78 -0.89 14.24 1.91
N GLY A 79 -1.70 14.32 0.86
CA GLY A 79 -2.65 15.43 0.67
C GLY A 79 -3.99 15.17 1.35
N ASP A 80 -4.93 16.07 1.08
CA ASP A 80 -6.29 16.06 1.65
C ASP A 80 -7.13 14.85 1.19
N GLY A 81 -6.66 14.13 0.17
CA GLY A 81 -7.32 12.97 -0.40
C GLY A 81 -6.61 12.43 -1.63
N LEU A 82 -7.38 11.79 -2.51
CA LEU A 82 -6.90 11.38 -3.84
C LEU A 82 -6.53 12.64 -4.64
N ALA A 83 -5.46 12.56 -5.44
CA ALA A 83 -5.00 13.69 -6.22
C ALA A 83 -6.03 14.07 -7.29
N ASP A 84 -6.16 15.36 -7.59
CA ASP A 84 -7.05 15.87 -8.66
C ASP A 84 -6.77 15.26 -10.04
N SER A 85 -5.51 14.85 -10.26
CA SER A 85 -5.09 14.14 -11.47
C SER A 85 -5.61 12.71 -11.59
N MET A 86 -6.21 12.16 -10.52
CA MET A 86 -6.79 10.82 -10.56
C MET A 86 -8.02 10.80 -11.48
N SER A 87 -8.05 9.83 -12.39
CA SER A 87 -9.15 9.68 -13.32
C SER A 87 -10.47 9.43 -12.58
N ASN A 88 -11.56 10.00 -13.12
CA ASN A 88 -12.91 9.81 -12.60
C ASN A 88 -13.30 8.34 -12.46
N TYR A 89 -12.82 7.49 -13.39
CA TYR A 89 -13.00 6.04 -13.32
C TYR A 89 -12.42 5.47 -12.02
N LEU A 90 -11.16 5.79 -11.70
CA LEU A 90 -10.49 5.28 -10.50
C LEU A 90 -11.10 5.85 -9.23
N SER A 91 -11.36 7.17 -9.16
CA SER A 91 -12.00 7.77 -7.98
C SER A 91 -13.36 7.11 -7.67
N THR A 92 -14.16 6.84 -8.71
CA THR A 92 -15.44 6.12 -8.57
C THR A 92 -15.24 4.65 -8.16
N ALA A 93 -14.26 3.99 -8.77
CA ALA A 93 -13.92 2.59 -8.50
C ALA A 93 -13.43 2.38 -7.06
N LEU A 94 -12.69 3.32 -6.51
CA LEU A 94 -12.21 3.31 -5.12
C LEU A 94 -13.37 3.56 -4.15
N ALA A 95 -14.20 4.57 -4.41
CA ALA A 95 -15.35 4.90 -3.55
C ALA A 95 -16.41 3.79 -3.44
N ARG A 96 -16.53 2.93 -4.46
CA ARG A 96 -17.50 1.83 -4.50
C ARG A 96 -17.01 0.53 -3.86
N ARG A 97 -15.76 0.46 -3.40
CA ARG A 97 -15.15 -0.77 -2.87
C ARG A 97 -14.91 -0.64 -1.36
N PRO A 98 -15.74 -1.25 -0.50
CA PRO A 98 -15.58 -1.17 0.95
C PRO A 98 -14.25 -1.75 1.51
N PRO A 99 -13.54 -2.68 0.83
CA PRO A 99 -12.21 -3.05 1.27
C PRO A 99 -11.18 -1.92 1.20
N ILE A 100 -11.44 -0.82 0.48
CA ILE A 100 -10.46 0.26 0.29
C ILE A 100 -10.75 1.41 1.25
N VAL A 101 -9.74 1.80 2.03
CA VAL A 101 -9.78 2.92 2.99
C VAL A 101 -8.70 3.93 2.62
N VAL A 102 -9.08 5.21 2.46
CA VAL A 102 -8.13 6.30 2.20
C VAL A 102 -7.82 7.03 3.50
N HIS A 103 -6.53 7.12 3.84
CA HIS A 103 -6.01 7.85 4.99
C HIS A 103 -5.35 9.15 4.50
N ALA A 104 -6.11 10.25 4.55
CA ALA A 104 -5.62 11.58 4.20
C ALA A 104 -4.54 12.06 5.19
N HIS A 105 -3.68 12.97 4.72
CA HIS A 105 -2.56 13.53 5.48
C HIS A 105 -1.65 12.49 6.15
N THR A 106 -1.58 11.27 5.63
CA THR A 106 -0.89 10.17 6.28
C THR A 106 0.44 9.89 5.58
N GLU A 107 1.51 9.86 6.37
CA GLU A 107 2.85 9.52 5.94
C GLU A 107 3.32 8.26 6.65
N ILE A 108 3.83 7.28 5.89
CA ILE A 108 4.52 6.12 6.46
C ILE A 108 5.92 6.56 6.90
N THR A 109 6.23 6.38 8.18
CA THR A 109 7.48 6.87 8.79
C THR A 109 8.47 5.77 9.07
N GLU A 110 7.99 4.54 9.34
CA GLU A 110 8.84 3.41 9.69
C GLU A 110 8.15 2.09 9.36
N LEU A 111 8.96 1.08 9.07
CA LEU A 111 8.54 -0.30 8.86
C LEU A 111 9.31 -1.19 9.85
N GLU A 112 8.59 -1.96 10.65
CA GLU A 112 9.17 -3.05 11.41
C GLU A 112 9.02 -4.35 10.61
N ALA A 113 10.12 -5.09 10.49
CA ALA A 113 10.13 -6.39 9.85
C ALA A 113 10.68 -7.44 10.81
N ASP A 114 10.14 -8.66 10.71
CA ASP A 114 10.66 -9.84 11.39
C ASP A 114 11.23 -10.85 10.36
N GLU A 115 11.46 -12.09 10.79
CA GLU A 115 11.98 -13.16 9.94
C GLU A 115 11.04 -13.56 8.79
N HIS A 116 9.79 -13.12 8.81
CA HIS A 116 8.74 -13.39 7.81
C HIS A 116 8.39 -12.17 6.94
N GLY A 117 9.03 -11.02 7.13
CA GLY A 117 8.77 -9.79 6.36
C GLY A 117 8.18 -8.67 7.20
N VAL A 118 7.42 -7.75 6.57
CA VAL A 118 6.84 -6.60 7.29
C VAL A 118 5.80 -7.04 8.32
N ALA A 119 6.10 -6.77 9.59
CA ALA A 119 5.25 -7.09 10.74
C ALA A 119 4.52 -5.87 11.30
N ARG A 120 5.05 -4.65 11.10
CA ARG A 120 4.39 -3.40 11.50
C ARG A 120 4.69 -2.27 10.53
N VAL A 121 3.70 -1.40 10.32
CA VAL A 121 3.85 -0.14 9.61
C VAL A 121 3.51 1.00 10.55
N HIS A 122 4.46 1.89 10.78
CA HIS A 122 4.23 3.12 11.52
C HIS A 122 3.89 4.25 10.57
N SER A 123 2.85 4.99 10.90
CA SER A 123 2.43 6.16 10.15
C SER A 123 2.11 7.31 11.08
N VAL A 124 2.25 8.52 10.54
CA VAL A 124 1.87 9.76 11.21
C VAL A 124 0.82 10.46 10.38
N ASN A 125 -0.30 10.83 11.01
CA ASN A 125 -1.25 11.75 10.42
C ASN A 125 -0.81 13.20 10.69
N ARG A 126 -0.57 13.96 9.63
CA ARG A 126 -0.07 15.34 9.63
C ARG A 126 -1.20 16.37 9.42
N GLY A 127 -2.45 15.95 9.38
CA GLY A 127 -3.61 16.80 9.08
C GLY A 127 -4.09 17.65 10.25
N GLY A 128 -3.46 17.53 11.42
CA GLY A 128 -3.81 18.29 12.62
C GLY A 128 -3.34 19.74 12.55
N GLY A 129 -4.21 20.63 12.05
CA GLY A 129 -4.30 22.00 12.51
C GLY A 129 -5.23 22.07 13.72
N ILE A 130 -4.74 22.68 14.80
CA ILE A 130 -5.43 23.12 16.03
C ILE A 130 -6.96 23.32 15.88
N ASP A 131 -7.75 22.59 16.69
CA ASP A 131 -9.09 23.02 17.12
C ASP A 131 -8.98 24.22 18.08
#